data_AF-A0A9Q5VKY5-F1
#
_entry.id   AF-A0A9Q5VKY5-F1
#
_cell.length_a   1.000
_cell.length_b   1.000
_cell.length_c   1.000
_cell.angle_alpha   90.00
_cell.angle_beta   90.00
_cell.angle_gamma   90.00
#
_symmetry.space_group_name_H-M   'P 1'
#
loop_
_entity.id
_entity.type
_entity.pdbx_description
1 polymer ?
#
loop_
_entity_poly.entity_id
_entity_poly.type
_entity_poly.pdbx_seq_one_letter_code
_entity_poly.pdbx_strand_id
1 'polypeptide(L)'
;MSFEQARRALQSAGIDFTDDLALLRGNDKLQQAIIALSNAGIDLSAPIIEREFGFPNAFTALRRNSILIEVVLALEKVGCLNKNSWLGIKLKDSLQREILQVIGQEPKPLPHGSITFTDIEALANAGIYNRPGHEDPLYTIDNNPELRQTCDILRRDYCLSRTAFWNFLVPGNQDFITAIHLLHDTQSLDSSTLRDIRNPKFRHLITTLHRMGALSLESLESIRSEGQKAKRRGKGNQFFHAISILGHLHVNSSCNFQEDDWPSIYGNDRITRQRRKVICLLHKTKSDDSAASLLTVKYWRQVKTKPMFQTAITILNFHDLLSDKTLSKIENEPLSKLVTELQNHSQFSPEIWKAIQSHPKIPELLRAMKATWDAGIRLSFTKIINLCSQPNPIDAVSQILLTDSLNKIATTAKSLKRDAQCTIAHHLMTRVESESGSRLLRSLHDTARIASRPIGLFQSRSRLKLGSDNMPEPFQAAEPSLEALRKLYDVSDPVWKDTITGTPQKGQASQFTTYNVMKDALKTEKSRSDAKTIDLSQQGAEMAGR
;
A
#
# COMPACT_ATOMS: atom_id res chain seq x y z
N MET A 1 -28.68 25.85 -60.85
CA MET A 1 -28.56 26.97 -59.88
C MET A 1 -27.10 27.32 -59.56
N SER A 2 -26.19 26.36 -59.53
CA SER A 2 -24.74 26.55 -59.29
C SER A 2 -24.07 27.51 -60.29
N PHE A 3 -24.38 27.42 -61.58
CA PHE A 3 -23.75 28.29 -62.60
C PHE A 3 -23.95 29.79 -62.31
N GLU A 4 -25.19 30.22 -62.02
CA GLU A 4 -25.47 31.63 -61.72
C GLU A 4 -24.82 32.11 -60.41
N GLN A 5 -24.66 31.22 -59.43
CA GLN A 5 -23.98 31.53 -58.17
C GLN A 5 -22.47 31.67 -58.37
N ALA A 6 -21.84 30.75 -59.10
CA ALA A 6 -20.43 30.83 -59.47
C ALA A 6 -20.16 32.07 -60.34
N ARG A 7 -21.07 32.37 -61.29
CA ARG A 7 -21.01 33.58 -62.14
C ARG A 7 -21.03 34.85 -61.31
N ARG A 8 -21.96 34.96 -60.34
CA ARG A 8 -22.03 36.10 -59.43
C ARG A 8 -20.77 36.22 -58.58
N ALA A 9 -20.25 35.11 -58.05
CA ALA A 9 -19.01 35.13 -57.25
C ALA A 9 -17.81 35.67 -58.04
N LEU A 10 -17.65 35.26 -59.30
CA LEU A 10 -16.58 35.77 -60.16
C LEU A 10 -16.79 37.24 -60.57
N GLN A 11 -18.03 37.63 -60.87
CA GLN A 11 -18.38 39.03 -61.19
C GLN A 11 -18.14 39.95 -59.99
N SER A 12 -18.53 39.53 -58.79
CA SER A 12 -18.28 40.28 -57.55
C SER A 12 -16.79 40.37 -57.22
N ALA A 13 -15.98 39.42 -57.68
CA ALA A 13 -14.52 39.46 -57.58
C ALA A 13 -13.85 40.24 -58.72
N GLY A 14 -14.59 40.80 -59.68
CA GLY A 14 -14.04 41.57 -60.80
C GLY A 14 -13.18 40.74 -61.78
N ILE A 15 -13.39 39.42 -61.83
CA ILE A 15 -12.64 38.53 -62.73
C ILE A 15 -13.34 38.49 -64.09
N ASP A 16 -12.60 38.71 -65.17
CA ASP A 16 -13.09 38.46 -66.53
C ASP A 16 -13.02 36.97 -66.87
N PHE A 17 -14.16 36.38 -67.24
CA PHE A 17 -14.32 34.98 -67.62
C PHE A 17 -15.17 34.85 -68.91
N THR A 18 -15.29 35.92 -69.70
CA THR A 18 -16.14 35.98 -70.89
C THR A 18 -15.82 34.85 -71.89
N ASP A 19 -14.53 34.59 -72.10
CA ASP A 19 -14.04 33.53 -73.00
C ASP A 19 -14.20 32.11 -72.41
N ASP A 20 -14.40 32.00 -71.09
CA ASP A 20 -14.55 30.73 -70.37
C ASP A 20 -16.01 30.38 -70.04
N LEU A 21 -16.99 31.15 -70.54
CA LEU A 21 -18.42 30.97 -70.24
C LEU A 21 -18.95 29.57 -70.60
N ALA A 22 -18.55 29.03 -71.75
CA ALA A 22 -18.95 27.70 -72.18
C ALA A 22 -18.36 26.60 -71.27
N LEU A 23 -17.10 26.77 -70.86
CA LEU A 23 -16.40 25.86 -69.95
C LEU A 23 -17.00 25.90 -68.54
N LEU A 24 -17.28 27.10 -68.02
CA LEU A 24 -17.93 27.28 -66.72
C LEU A 24 -19.33 26.68 -66.72
N ARG A 25 -20.10 26.85 -67.80
CA ARG A 25 -21.46 26.30 -67.93
C ARG A 25 -21.46 24.77 -68.02
N GLY A 26 -20.45 24.17 -68.62
CA GLY A 26 -20.32 22.72 -68.80
C GLY A 26 -19.60 21.97 -67.66
N ASN A 27 -19.06 22.65 -66.65
CA ASN A 27 -18.25 22.03 -65.59
C ASN A 27 -18.81 22.30 -64.19
N ASP A 28 -19.67 21.40 -63.71
CA ASP A 28 -20.32 21.52 -62.41
C ASP A 28 -19.34 21.49 -61.23
N LYS A 29 -18.26 20.68 -61.31
CA LYS A 29 -17.22 20.62 -60.27
C LYS A 29 -16.49 21.95 -60.13
N LEU A 30 -16.16 22.59 -61.26
CA LEU A 30 -15.55 23.92 -61.26
C LEU A 30 -16.49 24.98 -60.67
N GLN A 31 -17.77 24.96 -61.05
CA GLN A 31 -18.78 25.85 -60.46
C GLN A 31 -18.86 25.69 -58.94
N GLN A 32 -18.91 24.45 -58.45
CA GLN A 32 -18.98 24.16 -57.01
C GLN A 32 -17.72 24.58 -56.27
N ALA A 33 -16.52 24.37 -56.83
CA ALA A 33 -15.27 24.79 -56.20
C ALA A 33 -15.19 26.32 -56.07
N ILE A 34 -15.63 27.07 -57.09
CA ILE A 34 -15.68 28.54 -57.03
C ILE A 34 -16.63 29.01 -55.92
N ILE A 35 -17.81 28.39 -55.81
CA ILE A 35 -18.79 28.70 -54.76
C ILE A 35 -18.21 28.38 -53.37
N ALA A 36 -17.58 27.22 -53.21
CA ALA A 36 -16.98 26.79 -51.95
C ALA A 36 -15.89 27.78 -51.48
N LEU A 37 -15.00 28.20 -52.39
CA LEU A 37 -13.99 29.21 -52.08
C LEU A 37 -14.62 30.55 -51.68
N SER A 38 -15.64 31.01 -52.43
CA SER A 38 -16.35 32.25 -52.13
C SER A 38 -17.03 32.19 -50.76
N ASN A 39 -17.68 31.08 -50.42
CA ASN A 39 -18.37 30.88 -49.13
C ASN A 39 -17.37 30.80 -47.96
N ALA A 40 -16.20 30.22 -48.20
CA ALA A 40 -15.09 30.19 -47.26
C ALA A 40 -14.40 31.57 -47.07
N GLY A 41 -14.92 32.62 -47.71
CA GLY A 41 -14.42 33.99 -47.62
C GLY A 41 -13.08 34.19 -48.30
N ILE A 42 -12.70 33.32 -49.25
CA ILE A 42 -11.43 33.42 -49.99
C ILE A 42 -11.61 34.45 -51.10
N ASP A 43 -10.69 35.41 -51.15
CA ASP A 43 -10.64 36.40 -52.23
C ASP A 43 -10.24 35.73 -53.54
N LEU A 44 -11.21 35.60 -54.45
CA LEU A 44 -11.02 34.95 -55.74
C LEU A 44 -10.12 35.78 -56.65
N SER A 45 -10.09 37.11 -56.47
CA SER A 45 -9.34 38.06 -57.31
C SER A 45 -7.86 38.14 -56.94
N ALA A 46 -7.50 37.69 -55.74
CA ALA A 46 -6.15 37.78 -55.23
C ALA A 46 -5.18 36.95 -56.09
N PRO A 47 -4.03 37.53 -56.50
CA PRO A 47 -3.04 36.79 -57.27
C PRO A 47 -2.40 35.70 -56.43
N ILE A 48 -2.05 34.60 -57.09
CA ILE A 48 -1.42 33.43 -56.50
C ILE A 48 0.03 33.39 -57.00
N ILE A 49 0.94 33.98 -56.24
CA ILE A 49 2.34 34.22 -56.65
C ILE A 49 3.30 33.33 -55.85
N GLU A 50 4.17 32.60 -56.55
CA GLU A 50 5.48 32.13 -56.07
C GLU A 50 6.57 32.56 -57.08
N ARG A 51 7.82 32.72 -56.60
CA ARG A 51 8.94 33.48 -57.21
C ARG A 51 9.22 33.27 -58.71
N GLU A 52 8.74 32.22 -59.37
CA GLU A 52 8.93 31.98 -60.82
C GLU A 52 7.68 31.45 -61.59
N PHE A 53 6.59 31.05 -60.92
CA PHE A 53 5.33 30.63 -61.57
C PHE A 53 4.13 31.01 -60.69
N GLY A 54 3.08 31.57 -61.28
CA GLY A 54 1.89 32.01 -60.54
C GLY A 54 0.64 32.07 -61.39
N PHE A 55 -0.51 32.04 -60.73
CA PHE A 55 -1.81 32.26 -61.37
C PHE A 55 -2.33 33.66 -61.03
N PRO A 56 -2.89 34.39 -62.01
CA PRO A 56 -3.38 35.74 -61.78
C PRO A 56 -4.56 35.81 -60.80
N ASN A 57 -5.31 34.71 -60.62
CA ASN A 57 -6.42 34.60 -59.69
C ASN A 57 -6.78 33.12 -59.40
N ALA A 58 -7.65 32.90 -58.41
CA ALA A 58 -8.11 31.56 -58.01
C ALA A 58 -8.84 30.81 -59.15
N PHE A 59 -9.59 31.55 -59.97
CA PHE A 59 -10.29 30.98 -61.11
C PHE A 59 -9.32 30.37 -62.14
N THR A 60 -8.23 31.07 -62.45
CA THR A 60 -7.21 30.60 -63.40
C THR A 60 -6.48 29.36 -62.89
N ALA A 61 -6.22 29.31 -61.57
CA ALA A 61 -5.62 28.14 -60.93
C ALA A 61 -6.54 26.91 -61.00
N LEU A 62 -7.82 27.06 -60.65
CA LEU A 62 -8.80 25.96 -60.73
C LEU A 62 -9.01 25.50 -62.18
N ARG A 63 -9.09 26.45 -63.14
CA ARG A 63 -9.24 26.14 -64.57
C ARG A 63 -8.11 25.26 -65.10
N ARG A 64 -6.89 25.46 -64.61
CA ARG A 64 -5.67 24.77 -65.08
C ARG A 64 -5.28 23.54 -64.26
N ASN A 65 -5.91 23.33 -63.10
CA ASN A 65 -5.57 22.24 -62.19
C ASN A 65 -6.84 21.51 -61.70
N SER A 66 -7.15 20.40 -62.36
CA SER A 66 -8.32 19.56 -62.01
C SER A 66 -8.18 18.89 -60.64
N ILE A 67 -6.96 18.58 -60.19
CA ILE A 67 -6.70 18.01 -58.86
C ILE A 67 -7.04 19.03 -57.77
N LEU A 68 -6.68 20.30 -57.97
CA LEU A 68 -7.02 21.38 -57.06
C LEU A 68 -8.54 21.55 -56.92
N ILE A 69 -9.32 21.38 -58.00
CA ILE A 69 -10.80 21.38 -57.94
C ILE A 69 -11.27 20.28 -56.99
N GLU A 70 -10.76 19.06 -57.12
CA GLU A 70 -11.18 17.93 -56.29
C GLU A 70 -10.79 18.11 -54.81
N VAL A 71 -9.62 18.66 -54.53
CA VAL A 71 -9.17 18.96 -53.17
C VAL A 71 -10.06 20.00 -52.50
N VAL A 72 -10.41 21.08 -53.21
CA VAL A 72 -11.30 22.13 -52.68
C VAL A 72 -12.65 21.54 -52.31
N LEU A 73 -13.23 20.69 -53.16
CA LEU A 73 -14.51 20.03 -52.90
C LEU A 73 -14.42 19.02 -51.74
N ALA A 74 -13.32 18.26 -51.66
CA ALA A 74 -13.09 17.33 -50.57
C ALA A 74 -12.99 18.05 -49.22
N LEU A 75 -12.26 19.17 -49.16
CA LEU A 75 -12.10 19.99 -47.95
C LEU A 75 -13.39 20.69 -47.55
N GLU A 76 -14.17 21.20 -48.50
CA GLU A 76 -15.49 21.77 -48.25
C GLU A 76 -16.43 20.71 -47.64
N LYS A 77 -16.45 19.50 -48.19
CA LYS A 77 -17.28 18.40 -47.71
C LYS A 77 -16.99 18.01 -46.27
N VAL A 78 -15.73 18.11 -45.83
CA VAL A 78 -15.32 17.83 -44.43
C VAL A 78 -15.27 19.09 -43.55
N GLY A 79 -15.72 20.25 -44.04
CA GLY A 79 -15.80 21.50 -43.30
C GLY A 79 -14.44 22.17 -42.99
N CYS A 80 -13.40 21.83 -43.75
CA CYS A 80 -12.02 22.29 -43.51
C CYS A 80 -11.52 23.37 -44.50
N LEU A 81 -12.37 23.80 -45.46
CA LEU A 81 -12.01 24.84 -46.41
C LEU A 81 -12.09 26.24 -45.77
N ASN A 82 -10.97 26.94 -45.71
CA ASN A 82 -10.86 28.31 -45.22
C ASN A 82 -9.62 29.00 -45.83
N LYS A 83 -9.42 30.28 -45.53
CA LYS A 83 -8.28 31.06 -46.03
C LYS A 83 -6.92 30.38 -45.80
N ASN A 84 -6.71 29.73 -44.66
CA ASN A 84 -5.44 29.10 -44.32
C ASN A 84 -5.22 27.79 -45.09
N SER A 85 -6.22 26.91 -45.17
CA SER A 85 -6.12 25.68 -45.97
C SER A 85 -5.94 25.99 -47.45
N TRP A 86 -6.59 27.05 -47.96
CA TRP A 86 -6.41 27.54 -49.33
C TRP A 86 -4.97 27.98 -49.63
N LEU A 87 -4.34 28.76 -48.73
CA LEU A 87 -2.95 29.18 -48.89
C LEU A 87 -1.98 27.99 -48.96
N GLY A 88 -2.28 26.90 -48.24
CA GLY A 88 -1.44 25.71 -48.23
C GLY A 88 -1.51 24.89 -49.52
N ILE A 89 -2.69 24.75 -50.12
CA ILE A 89 -2.93 23.81 -51.24
C ILE A 89 -2.77 24.43 -52.63
N LYS A 90 -2.94 25.75 -52.77
CA LYS A 90 -3.14 26.44 -54.07
C LYS A 90 -2.00 26.35 -55.10
N LEU A 91 -0.79 25.91 -54.70
CA LEU A 91 0.40 25.82 -55.56
C LEU A 91 1.20 24.49 -55.39
N LYS A 92 0.72 23.54 -54.58
CA LYS A 92 1.49 22.34 -54.22
C LYS A 92 0.81 21.06 -54.69
N ASP A 93 1.12 20.63 -55.91
CA ASP A 93 0.53 19.45 -56.54
C ASP A 93 0.75 18.15 -55.75
N SER A 94 1.87 17.99 -55.04
CA SER A 94 2.11 16.84 -54.16
C SER A 94 1.16 16.81 -52.96
N LEU A 95 0.99 17.94 -52.27
CA LEU A 95 0.09 18.09 -51.14
C LEU A 95 -1.38 17.89 -51.56
N GLN A 96 -1.74 18.37 -52.75
CA GLN A 96 -3.08 18.17 -53.32
C GLN A 96 -3.41 16.67 -53.49
N ARG A 97 -2.45 15.88 -54.02
CA ARG A 97 -2.64 14.43 -54.20
C ARG A 97 -2.72 13.67 -52.87
N GLU A 98 -1.92 14.07 -51.88
CA GLU A 98 -1.95 13.46 -50.54
C GLU A 98 -3.29 13.71 -49.83
N ILE A 99 -3.83 14.93 -49.91
CA ILE A 99 -5.15 15.25 -49.34
C ILE A 99 -6.25 14.38 -49.97
N LEU A 100 -6.22 14.16 -51.29
CA LEU A 100 -7.19 13.29 -51.95
C LEU A 100 -7.02 11.82 -51.58
N GLN A 101 -5.80 11.33 -51.33
CA GLN A 101 -5.61 9.96 -50.85
C GLN A 101 -6.21 9.72 -49.46
N VAL A 102 -6.14 10.74 -48.60
CA VAL A 102 -6.65 10.66 -47.22
C VAL A 102 -8.17 10.86 -47.14
N ILE A 103 -8.74 11.75 -47.96
CA ILE A 103 -10.15 12.13 -47.89
C ILE A 103 -11.02 11.42 -48.96
N GLY A 104 -10.42 10.91 -50.03
CA GLY A 104 -11.10 10.41 -51.23
C GLY A 104 -11.53 8.93 -51.24
N GLN A 105 -11.39 8.17 -50.16
CA GLN A 105 -11.94 6.80 -50.06
C GLN A 105 -13.40 6.80 -49.55
N GLU A 106 -14.19 5.77 -49.92
CA GLU A 106 -15.64 5.69 -49.73
C GLU A 106 -16.16 6.14 -48.34
N PRO A 107 -17.30 6.83 -48.28
CA PRO A 107 -17.75 7.55 -47.10
C PRO A 107 -18.37 6.58 -46.10
N LYS A 108 -17.61 6.15 -45.09
CA LYS A 108 -18.24 5.90 -43.79
C LYS A 108 -18.55 7.27 -43.19
N PRO A 109 -19.79 7.54 -42.74
CA PRO A 109 -20.07 8.74 -41.97
C PRO A 109 -19.24 8.63 -40.69
N LEU A 110 -18.11 9.33 -40.67
CA LEU A 110 -17.30 9.43 -39.47
C LEU A 110 -18.09 10.28 -38.48
N PRO A 111 -18.23 9.82 -37.22
CA PRO A 111 -19.02 10.54 -36.22
C PRO A 111 -18.48 11.96 -36.09
N HIS A 112 -19.38 12.94 -36.08
CA HIS A 112 -19.05 14.35 -35.94
C HIS A 112 -17.88 14.55 -34.95
N GLY A 113 -16.77 15.13 -35.44
CA GLY A 113 -15.65 15.57 -34.61
C GLY A 113 -14.42 14.65 -34.49
N SER A 114 -13.95 14.00 -35.57
CA SER A 114 -12.79 13.09 -35.47
C SER A 114 -11.67 13.23 -36.53
N ILE A 115 -11.54 14.40 -37.16
CA ILE A 115 -10.22 14.91 -37.60
C ILE A 115 -10.15 16.35 -37.09
N THR A 116 -9.21 16.63 -36.19
CA THR A 116 -9.03 17.97 -35.63
C THR A 116 -8.07 18.78 -36.50
N PHE A 117 -8.13 20.12 -36.43
CA PHE A 117 -7.16 20.99 -37.11
C PHE A 117 -5.71 20.55 -36.82
N THR A 118 -5.45 20.05 -35.61
CA THR A 118 -4.21 19.43 -35.11
C THR A 118 -3.69 18.23 -35.93
N ASP A 119 -4.56 17.43 -36.54
CA ASP A 119 -4.16 16.24 -37.31
C ASP A 119 -3.71 16.61 -38.74
N ILE A 120 -4.30 17.68 -39.29
CA ILE A 120 -3.88 18.31 -40.54
C ILE A 120 -2.63 19.18 -40.31
N GLU A 121 -2.53 19.83 -39.16
CA GLU A 121 -1.34 20.56 -38.70
C GLU A 121 -0.15 19.62 -38.47
N ALA A 122 -0.36 18.40 -37.96
CA ALA A 122 0.69 17.39 -37.78
C ALA A 122 1.28 16.87 -39.10
N LEU A 123 0.46 16.79 -40.16
CA LEU A 123 0.91 16.44 -41.51
C LEU A 123 1.59 17.62 -42.21
N ALA A 124 1.11 18.85 -42.01
CA ALA A 124 1.74 20.07 -42.53
C ALA A 124 3.07 20.42 -41.82
N ASN A 125 3.17 20.13 -40.53
CA ASN A 125 4.36 20.35 -39.70
C ASN A 125 5.45 19.27 -39.90
N ALA A 126 5.17 18.21 -40.66
CA ALA A 126 6.15 17.17 -40.98
C ALA A 126 7.26 17.64 -41.95
N GLY A 127 7.17 18.87 -42.51
CA GLY A 127 8.39 19.59 -42.89
C GLY A 127 8.23 20.78 -43.81
N ILE A 128 8.03 22.00 -43.27
CA ILE A 128 8.54 23.29 -43.80
C ILE A 128 8.60 24.33 -42.65
N TYR A 129 9.80 24.67 -42.14
CA TYR A 129 10.04 25.95 -41.45
C TYR A 129 11.31 26.56 -42.03
N ASN A 130 11.11 27.42 -43.02
CA ASN A 130 11.98 28.53 -43.39
C ASN A 130 11.06 29.60 -43.99
N ARG A 131 10.58 30.54 -43.15
CA ARG A 131 9.93 31.78 -43.61
C ARG A 131 10.74 32.96 -43.05
N PRO A 132 11.12 33.96 -43.86
CA PRO A 132 11.76 35.18 -43.38
C PRO A 132 10.72 36.09 -42.71
N GLY A 133 11.00 36.54 -41.48
CA GLY A 133 10.22 37.57 -40.78
C GLY A 133 9.51 37.15 -39.48
N HIS A 134 9.50 35.86 -39.13
CA HIS A 134 9.21 35.41 -37.77
C HIS A 134 10.53 35.00 -37.13
N GLU A 135 10.83 35.57 -35.97
CA GLU A 135 11.99 35.19 -35.17
C GLU A 135 12.00 33.67 -34.95
N ASP A 136 13.13 33.07 -35.28
CA ASP A 136 13.41 31.63 -35.20
C ASP A 136 12.92 31.07 -33.84
N PRO A 137 12.35 29.86 -33.74
CA PRO A 137 12.21 29.19 -32.45
C PRO A 137 13.51 29.21 -31.63
N LEU A 138 14.67 29.21 -32.30
CA LEU A 138 15.98 29.47 -31.68
C LEU A 138 16.10 30.86 -31.07
N TYR A 139 15.49 31.89 -31.64
CA TYR A 139 15.45 33.25 -31.09
C TYR A 139 14.61 33.33 -29.80
N THR A 140 13.48 32.61 -29.70
CA THR A 140 12.70 32.53 -28.44
C THR A 140 13.49 31.81 -27.35
N ILE A 141 14.27 30.79 -27.72
CA ILE A 141 15.18 30.07 -26.82
C ILE A 141 16.35 30.98 -26.42
N ASP A 142 16.95 31.70 -27.37
CA ASP A 142 18.10 32.57 -27.14
C ASP A 142 17.76 33.76 -26.23
N ASN A 143 16.50 34.21 -26.24
CA ASN A 143 15.98 35.30 -25.40
C ASN A 143 15.39 34.85 -24.06
N ASN A 144 15.29 33.54 -23.79
CA ASN A 144 14.89 33.02 -22.49
C ASN A 144 16.07 32.24 -21.86
N PRO A 145 16.74 32.78 -20.83
CA PRO A 145 17.93 32.17 -20.23
C PRO A 145 17.72 30.72 -19.75
N GLU A 146 16.56 30.43 -19.18
CA GLU A 146 16.22 29.10 -18.65
C GLU A 146 16.02 28.09 -19.80
N LEU A 147 15.34 28.49 -20.87
CA LEU A 147 15.16 27.64 -22.06
C LEU A 147 16.49 27.41 -22.79
N ARG A 148 17.34 28.43 -22.87
CA ARG A 148 18.69 28.32 -23.45
C ARG A 148 19.54 27.33 -22.69
N GLN A 149 19.62 27.47 -21.36
CA GLN A 149 20.35 26.54 -20.50
C GLN A 149 19.85 25.11 -20.65
N THR A 150 18.52 24.91 -20.70
CA THR A 150 17.96 23.57 -20.84
C THR A 150 18.23 22.95 -22.22
N CYS A 151 18.23 23.76 -23.28
CA CYS A 151 18.63 23.30 -24.62
C CYS A 151 20.11 22.89 -24.67
N ASP A 152 20.99 23.64 -23.99
CA ASP A 152 22.41 23.31 -23.91
C ASP A 152 22.66 22.01 -23.14
N ILE A 153 21.94 21.80 -22.02
CA ILE A 153 21.95 20.52 -21.27
C ILE A 153 21.60 19.35 -22.20
N LEU A 154 20.49 19.45 -22.93
CA LEU A 154 20.05 18.36 -23.82
C LEU A 154 20.98 18.11 -25.00
N ARG A 155 21.64 19.15 -25.52
CA ARG A 155 22.67 19.00 -26.55
C ARG A 155 23.90 18.29 -26.00
N ARG A 156 24.35 18.66 -24.80
CA ARG A 156 25.53 18.06 -24.13
C ARG A 156 25.32 16.59 -23.84
N ASP A 157 24.13 16.22 -23.35
CA ASP A 157 23.81 14.83 -22.99
C ASP A 157 23.31 13.99 -24.18
N TYR A 158 23.42 14.49 -25.42
CA TYR A 158 22.94 13.84 -26.65
C TYR A 158 21.46 13.41 -26.59
N CYS A 159 20.66 14.11 -25.78
CA CYS A 159 19.25 13.82 -25.52
C CYS A 159 18.31 14.68 -26.38
N LEU A 160 18.84 15.50 -27.26
CA LEU A 160 18.04 16.40 -28.09
C LEU A 160 17.20 15.61 -29.12
N SER A 161 15.93 15.38 -28.83
CA SER A 161 14.95 14.91 -29.82
C SER A 161 14.02 16.05 -30.24
N ARG A 162 13.65 16.11 -31.52
CA ARG A 162 12.67 17.10 -32.05
C ARG A 162 11.39 17.12 -31.20
N THR A 163 10.93 15.98 -30.70
CA THR A 163 9.75 15.88 -29.85
C THR A 163 9.96 16.44 -28.44
N ALA A 164 11.16 16.30 -27.85
CA ALA A 164 11.49 16.95 -26.58
C ALA A 164 11.52 18.47 -26.77
N PHE A 165 12.17 18.93 -27.85
CA PHE A 165 12.24 20.34 -28.28
C PHE A 165 10.87 21.00 -28.43
N TRP A 166 9.87 20.31 -29.00
CA TRP A 166 8.51 20.87 -29.11
C TRP A 166 7.74 20.91 -27.78
N ASN A 167 8.03 20.01 -26.83
CA ASN A 167 7.44 20.05 -25.49
C ASN A 167 8.03 21.18 -24.61
N PHE A 168 9.17 21.79 -24.99
CA PHE A 168 9.73 22.99 -24.36
C PHE A 168 8.94 24.26 -24.64
N LEU A 169 8.36 24.34 -25.84
CA LEU A 169 7.74 25.57 -26.34
C LEU A 169 6.26 25.68 -25.94
N VAL A 170 5.70 24.65 -25.30
CA VAL A 170 4.34 24.71 -24.73
C VAL A 170 4.39 25.49 -23.42
N PRO A 171 3.73 26.66 -23.32
CA PRO A 171 3.65 27.42 -22.09
C PRO A 171 3.05 26.58 -20.95
N GLY A 172 3.70 26.57 -19.78
CA GLY A 172 3.19 25.91 -18.56
C GLY A 172 3.85 24.59 -18.17
N ASN A 173 4.97 24.19 -18.79
CA ASN A 173 5.62 22.89 -18.50
C ASN A 173 6.86 22.99 -17.58
N GLN A 174 6.81 23.84 -16.55
CA GLN A 174 7.92 24.08 -15.62
C GLN A 174 8.40 22.80 -14.91
N ASP A 175 7.49 21.87 -14.62
CA ASP A 175 7.83 20.57 -14.03
C ASP A 175 8.71 19.70 -14.93
N PHE A 176 8.55 19.83 -16.25
CA PHE A 176 9.37 19.11 -17.22
C PHE A 176 10.78 19.70 -17.31
N ILE A 177 10.88 21.03 -17.35
CA ILE A 177 12.17 21.74 -17.30
C ILE A 177 12.91 21.38 -16.00
N THR A 178 12.22 21.51 -14.87
CA THR A 178 12.77 21.15 -13.55
C THR A 178 13.30 19.72 -13.53
N ALA A 179 12.53 18.75 -14.02
CA ALA A 179 12.97 17.35 -14.07
C ALA A 179 14.23 17.15 -14.92
N ILE A 180 14.39 17.88 -16.02
CA ILE A 180 15.61 17.81 -16.85
C ILE A 180 16.82 18.33 -16.10
N HIS A 181 16.71 19.49 -15.44
CA HIS A 181 17.81 20.05 -14.66
C HIS A 181 18.19 19.11 -13.51
N LEU A 182 17.23 18.59 -12.76
CA LEU A 182 17.49 17.63 -11.68
C LEU A 182 18.19 16.35 -12.17
N LEU A 183 17.79 15.83 -13.34
CA LEU A 183 18.45 14.66 -13.93
C LEU A 183 19.86 14.99 -14.44
N HIS A 184 20.07 16.18 -14.99
CA HIS A 184 21.40 16.63 -15.44
C HIS A 184 22.36 16.80 -14.26
N ASP A 185 21.92 17.50 -13.21
CA ASP A 185 22.71 17.76 -12.00
C ASP A 185 23.16 16.47 -11.31
N THR A 186 22.35 15.41 -11.43
CA THR A 186 22.63 14.07 -10.87
C THR A 186 23.22 13.09 -11.88
N GLN A 187 23.64 13.56 -13.06
CA GLN A 187 24.21 12.74 -14.15
C GLN A 187 23.35 11.53 -14.53
N SER A 188 22.04 11.66 -14.36
CA SER A 188 21.03 10.62 -14.59
C SER A 188 20.17 10.89 -15.84
N LEU A 189 20.51 11.94 -16.59
CA LEU A 189 19.83 12.30 -17.84
C LEU A 189 20.35 11.44 -18.99
N ASP A 190 19.44 10.72 -19.64
CA ASP A 190 19.71 9.96 -20.85
C ASP A 190 18.47 9.94 -21.77
N SER A 191 18.62 9.37 -22.96
CA SER A 191 17.53 9.28 -23.95
C SER A 191 16.29 8.52 -23.45
N SER A 192 16.47 7.60 -22.50
CA SER A 192 15.40 6.81 -21.91
C SER A 192 14.67 7.58 -20.81
N THR A 193 15.38 8.29 -19.92
CA THR A 193 14.79 9.09 -18.83
C THR A 193 14.04 10.28 -19.42
N LEU A 194 14.55 10.87 -20.49
CA LEU A 194 13.87 11.91 -21.27
C LEU A 194 12.52 11.45 -21.85
N ARG A 195 12.43 10.19 -22.28
CA ARG A 195 11.17 9.62 -22.79
C ARG A 195 10.15 9.46 -21.66
N ASP A 196 10.62 9.02 -20.50
CA ASP A 196 9.76 8.71 -19.35
C ASP A 196 9.18 9.97 -18.68
N ILE A 197 9.93 11.09 -18.64
CA ILE A 197 9.44 12.37 -18.07
C ILE A 197 8.29 13.00 -18.85
N ARG A 198 7.93 12.49 -20.03
CA ARG A 198 6.67 12.87 -20.68
C ARG A 198 5.47 12.54 -19.80
N ASN A 199 5.57 11.47 -19.00
CA ASN A 199 4.55 11.10 -18.03
C ASN A 199 4.62 12.03 -16.80
N PRO A 200 3.54 12.78 -16.47
CA PRO A 200 3.51 13.62 -15.27
C PRO A 200 3.84 12.88 -13.97
N LYS A 201 3.45 11.60 -13.87
CA LYS A 201 3.76 10.77 -12.69
C LYS A 201 5.25 10.51 -12.54
N PHE A 202 5.97 10.39 -13.65
CA PHE A 202 7.42 10.17 -13.63
C PHE A 202 8.18 11.46 -13.30
N ARG A 203 7.67 12.62 -13.74
CA ARG A 203 8.20 13.93 -13.31
C ARG A 203 8.11 14.10 -11.79
N HIS A 204 6.93 13.85 -11.22
CA HIS A 204 6.73 13.91 -9.77
C HIS A 204 7.65 12.92 -9.02
N LEU A 205 7.84 11.73 -9.58
CA LEU A 205 8.75 10.72 -9.03
C LEU A 205 10.21 11.23 -9.01
N ILE A 206 10.72 11.84 -10.08
CA ILE A 206 12.07 12.42 -10.13
C ILE A 206 12.25 13.50 -9.07
N THR A 207 11.32 14.44 -8.98
CA THR A 207 11.37 15.50 -7.95
C THR A 207 11.35 14.90 -6.55
N THR A 208 10.59 13.82 -6.35
CA THR A 208 10.54 13.10 -5.07
C THR A 208 11.87 12.41 -4.75
N LEU A 209 12.45 11.69 -5.70
CA LEU A 209 13.75 11.02 -5.52
C LEU A 209 14.87 12.02 -5.26
N HIS A 210 14.87 13.14 -5.98
CA HIS A 210 15.85 14.21 -5.76
C HIS A 210 15.76 14.74 -4.32
N ARG A 211 14.55 15.03 -3.85
CA ARG A 211 14.31 15.48 -2.46
C ARG A 211 14.68 14.42 -1.41
N MET A 212 14.60 13.14 -1.75
CA MET A 212 15.05 12.03 -0.90
C MET A 212 16.58 11.84 -0.94
N GLY A 213 17.33 12.61 -1.74
CA GLY A 213 18.77 12.37 -1.97
C GLY A 213 19.06 11.06 -2.69
N ALA A 214 18.07 10.53 -3.41
CA ALA A 214 18.07 9.20 -4.01
C ALA A 214 17.98 9.22 -5.54
N LEU A 215 18.00 10.39 -6.17
CA LEU A 215 17.98 10.50 -7.62
C LEU A 215 19.34 10.07 -8.19
N SER A 216 19.35 8.91 -8.83
CA SER A 216 20.50 8.35 -9.52
C SER A 216 20.00 7.49 -10.68
N LEU A 217 20.88 7.17 -11.64
CA LEU A 217 20.52 6.27 -12.73
C LEU A 217 20.07 4.90 -12.17
N GLU A 218 20.74 4.40 -11.12
CA GLU A 218 20.40 3.13 -10.47
C GLU A 218 18.97 3.13 -9.87
N SER A 219 18.58 4.22 -9.18
CA SER A 219 17.24 4.29 -8.60
C SER A 219 16.15 4.33 -9.67
N LEU A 220 16.40 5.04 -10.78
CA LEU A 220 15.50 5.10 -11.93
C LEU A 220 15.41 3.76 -12.68
N GLU A 221 16.52 3.05 -12.84
CA GLU A 221 16.54 1.72 -13.44
C GLU A 221 15.78 0.70 -12.61
N SER A 222 15.96 0.72 -11.28
CA SER A 222 15.21 -0.13 -10.36
C SER A 222 13.71 0.15 -10.41
N ILE A 223 13.33 1.43 -10.50
CA ILE A 223 11.96 1.86 -10.76
C ILE A 223 11.45 1.25 -12.06
N ARG A 224 12.17 1.36 -13.17
CA ARG A 224 11.75 0.75 -14.44
C ARG A 224 11.63 -0.77 -14.35
N SER A 225 12.59 -1.43 -13.72
CA SER A 225 12.63 -2.89 -13.55
C SER A 225 11.43 -3.40 -12.76
N GLU A 226 11.15 -2.81 -11.59
CA GLU A 226 9.95 -3.13 -10.81
C GLU A 226 8.66 -2.73 -11.54
N GLY A 227 8.70 -1.64 -12.30
CA GLY A 227 7.72 -1.24 -13.31
C GLY A 227 7.29 -2.36 -14.24
N GLN A 228 8.27 -2.95 -14.92
CA GLN A 228 8.07 -4.02 -15.89
C GLN A 228 7.61 -5.31 -15.21
N LYS A 229 8.17 -5.66 -14.05
CA LYS A 229 7.73 -6.84 -13.27
C LYS A 229 6.27 -6.72 -12.84
N ALA A 230 5.84 -5.54 -12.38
CA ALA A 230 4.46 -5.30 -11.97
C ALA A 230 3.47 -5.40 -13.14
N LYS A 231 3.82 -4.84 -14.31
CA LYS A 231 3.03 -4.98 -15.55
C LYS A 231 2.80 -6.45 -15.91
N ARG A 232 3.83 -7.30 -15.82
CA ARG A 232 3.73 -8.75 -16.09
C ARG A 232 2.88 -9.50 -15.07
N ARG A 233 2.80 -9.02 -13.82
CA ARG A 233 2.10 -9.70 -12.71
C ARG A 233 0.68 -9.20 -12.46
N GLY A 234 0.19 -8.21 -13.21
CA GLY A 234 -1.17 -7.66 -13.05
C GLY A 234 -1.46 -6.97 -11.70
N LYS A 235 -0.43 -6.74 -10.86
CA LYS A 235 -0.58 -6.06 -9.57
C LYS A 235 -0.24 -4.58 -9.74
N GLY A 236 -1.17 -3.70 -9.36
CA GLY A 236 -0.93 -2.26 -9.30
C GLY A 236 0.35 -1.94 -8.54
N ASN A 237 1.14 -1.00 -9.05
CA ASN A 237 2.53 -0.83 -8.63
C ASN A 237 2.64 -0.14 -7.26
N GLN A 238 2.49 -0.93 -6.19
CA GLN A 238 2.63 -0.48 -4.79
C GLN A 238 3.97 0.20 -4.53
N PHE A 239 5.01 -0.15 -5.29
CA PHE A 239 6.31 0.49 -5.25
C PHE A 239 6.24 1.97 -5.66
N PHE A 240 5.76 2.25 -6.88
CA PHE A 240 5.61 3.63 -7.37
C PHE A 240 4.64 4.44 -6.53
N HIS A 241 3.56 3.80 -6.08
CA HIS A 241 2.57 4.49 -5.27
C HIS A 241 3.16 4.90 -3.92
N ALA A 242 3.91 4.02 -3.25
CA ALA A 242 4.56 4.33 -1.98
C ALA A 242 5.55 5.51 -2.11
N ILE A 243 6.35 5.55 -3.18
CA ILE A 243 7.29 6.66 -3.42
C ILE A 243 6.53 7.98 -3.57
N SER A 244 5.52 8.02 -4.45
CA SER A 244 4.72 9.24 -4.66
C SER A 244 3.97 9.68 -3.40
N ILE A 245 3.42 8.73 -2.64
CA ILE A 245 2.75 9.02 -1.36
C ILE A 245 3.71 9.69 -0.38
N LEU A 246 4.93 9.16 -0.22
CA LEU A 246 5.94 9.77 0.65
C LEU A 246 6.38 11.13 0.12
N GLY A 247 6.53 11.27 -1.20
CA GLY A 247 6.67 12.55 -1.89
C GLY A 247 5.70 13.61 -1.35
N HIS A 248 4.40 13.34 -1.49
CA HIS A 248 3.34 14.24 -1.03
C HIS A 248 3.33 14.45 0.49
N LEU A 249 3.59 13.40 1.27
CA LEU A 249 3.61 13.48 2.74
C LEU A 249 4.63 14.51 3.24
N HIS A 250 5.82 14.54 2.65
CA HIS A 250 6.87 15.47 3.04
C HIS A 250 6.61 16.90 2.57
N VAL A 251 6.00 17.09 1.38
CA VAL A 251 5.57 18.44 0.93
C VAL A 251 4.57 19.05 1.90
N ASN A 252 3.56 18.28 2.31
CA ASN A 252 2.47 18.80 3.14
C ASN A 252 2.86 19.04 4.60
N SER A 253 3.96 18.44 5.07
CA SER A 253 4.40 18.50 6.47
C SER A 253 5.53 19.49 6.73
N SER A 254 6.03 20.18 5.70
CA SER A 254 7.24 21.02 5.77
C SER A 254 8.46 20.29 6.37
N CYS A 255 8.44 18.95 6.37
CA CYS A 255 9.48 18.11 6.95
C CYS A 255 10.39 17.60 5.84
N ASN A 256 11.69 17.76 6.00
CA ASN A 256 12.65 17.15 5.08
C ASN A 256 12.63 15.61 5.17
N PHE A 257 12.97 14.96 4.08
CA PHE A 257 13.22 13.52 4.07
C PHE A 257 14.38 13.20 5.02
N GLN A 258 14.25 12.08 5.75
CA GLN A 258 15.34 11.53 6.55
C GLN A 258 16.22 10.67 5.64
N GLU A 259 17.53 10.64 5.92
CA GLU A 259 18.53 9.91 5.12
C GLU A 259 18.19 8.41 4.91
N ASP A 260 17.36 7.82 5.78
CA ASP A 260 16.97 6.40 5.74
C ASP A 260 15.60 6.12 5.08
N ASP A 261 14.88 7.13 4.59
CA ASP A 261 13.53 6.96 4.03
C ASP A 261 13.55 6.17 2.71
N TRP A 262 14.51 6.43 1.83
CA TRP A 262 14.65 5.73 0.56
C TRP A 262 15.06 4.25 0.73
N PRO A 263 16.13 3.92 1.48
CA PRO A 263 16.48 2.52 1.77
C PRO A 263 15.31 1.72 2.38
N SER A 264 14.45 2.39 3.16
CA SER A 264 13.30 1.77 3.81
C SER A 264 12.20 1.30 2.86
N ILE A 265 12.16 1.80 1.62
CA ILE A 265 11.16 1.46 0.60
C ILE A 265 11.75 0.91 -0.70
N TYR A 266 13.06 1.01 -0.94
CA TYR A 266 13.71 0.59 -2.19
C TYR A 266 13.84 -0.94 -2.33
N GLY A 267 14.26 -1.63 -1.28
CA GLY A 267 14.56 -3.06 -1.27
C GLY A 267 13.43 -4.01 -1.69
N ASN A 268 13.78 -5.25 -2.02
CA ASN A 268 12.82 -6.29 -2.41
C ASN A 268 12.60 -7.39 -1.35
N ASP A 269 13.10 -7.17 -0.14
CA ASP A 269 12.90 -8.06 0.99
C ASP A 269 11.45 -7.98 1.53
N ARG A 270 11.11 -8.93 2.40
CA ARG A 270 9.76 -9.05 2.99
C ARG A 270 9.37 -7.80 3.78
N ILE A 271 10.31 -7.20 4.52
CA ILE A 271 10.05 -6.04 5.39
C ILE A 271 9.76 -4.82 4.52
N THR A 272 10.58 -4.56 3.51
CA THR A 272 10.39 -3.42 2.61
C THR A 272 9.08 -3.52 1.82
N ARG A 273 8.72 -4.71 1.33
CA ARG A 273 7.41 -4.93 0.70
C ARG A 273 6.25 -4.66 1.66
N GLN A 274 6.38 -5.08 2.91
CA GLN A 274 5.37 -4.87 3.93
C GLN A 274 5.21 -3.38 4.26
N ARG A 275 6.31 -2.63 4.41
CA ARG A 275 6.29 -1.17 4.58
C ARG A 275 5.54 -0.48 3.43
N ARG A 276 5.87 -0.79 2.18
CA ARG A 276 5.18 -0.24 1.00
C ARG A 276 3.68 -0.52 1.00
N LYS A 277 3.30 -1.74 1.36
CA LYS A 277 1.90 -2.12 1.50
C LYS A 277 1.21 -1.27 2.56
N VAL A 278 1.81 -1.13 3.75
CA VAL A 278 1.26 -0.35 4.85
C VAL A 278 1.14 1.13 4.51
N ILE A 279 2.14 1.73 3.86
CA ILE A 279 2.07 3.12 3.35
C ILE A 279 0.85 3.30 2.45
N CYS A 280 0.66 2.39 1.49
CA CYS A 280 -0.48 2.45 0.57
C CYS A 280 -1.82 2.27 1.29
N LEU A 281 -1.89 1.43 2.33
CA LEU A 281 -3.10 1.24 3.14
C LEU A 281 -3.43 2.52 3.90
N LEU A 282 -2.49 3.06 4.68
CA LEU A 282 -2.67 4.30 5.44
C LEU A 282 -3.02 5.48 4.54
N HIS A 283 -2.47 5.53 3.33
CA HIS A 283 -2.80 6.58 2.37
C HIS A 283 -4.27 6.52 1.92
N LYS A 284 -4.77 5.31 1.65
CA LYS A 284 -6.13 5.09 1.15
C LYS A 284 -7.20 5.21 2.23
N THR A 285 -6.87 4.84 3.46
CA THR A 285 -7.80 4.94 4.58
C THR A 285 -7.90 6.39 5.03
N LYS A 286 -9.14 6.89 5.13
CA LYS A 286 -9.43 8.24 5.62
C LYS A 286 -9.60 8.23 7.13
N SER A 287 -9.30 9.36 7.76
CA SER A 287 -9.61 9.58 9.17
C SER A 287 -11.12 9.62 9.39
N ASP A 288 -11.57 9.21 10.59
CA ASP A 288 -12.98 9.23 10.96
C ASP A 288 -13.53 10.68 11.00
N ASP A 289 -12.67 11.64 11.37
CA ASP A 289 -13.05 13.03 11.63
C ASP A 289 -12.66 13.99 10.49
N SER A 290 -12.01 13.48 9.43
CA SER A 290 -11.62 14.31 8.27
C SER A 290 -11.45 13.51 6.99
N ALA A 291 -11.58 14.17 5.84
CA ALA A 291 -11.24 13.56 4.55
C ALA A 291 -9.73 13.31 4.37
N ALA A 292 -8.90 13.65 5.37
CA ALA A 292 -7.46 13.45 5.32
C ALA A 292 -7.10 11.97 5.46
N SER A 293 -5.99 11.60 4.83
CA SER A 293 -5.40 10.28 4.94
C SER A 293 -4.91 10.01 6.36
N LEU A 294 -4.98 8.75 6.80
CA LEU A 294 -4.35 8.30 8.06
C LEU A 294 -2.82 8.36 8.02
N LEU A 295 -2.20 8.45 6.85
CA LEU A 295 -0.75 8.53 6.76
C LEU A 295 -0.26 9.93 7.17
N THR A 296 0.42 9.98 8.31
CA THR A 296 1.13 11.17 8.80
C THR A 296 2.63 10.89 8.91
N VAL A 297 3.46 11.94 9.01
CA VAL A 297 4.91 11.79 9.25
C VAL A 297 5.17 11.00 10.53
N LYS A 298 4.35 11.22 11.58
CA LYS A 298 4.41 10.47 12.84
C LYS A 298 4.24 8.97 12.59
N TYR A 299 3.19 8.56 11.88
CA TYR A 299 2.94 7.14 11.63
C TYR A 299 3.93 6.53 10.64
N TRP A 300 4.41 7.30 9.65
CA TRP A 300 5.49 6.84 8.78
C TRP A 300 6.74 6.44 9.57
N ARG A 301 7.19 7.28 10.52
CA ARG A 301 8.34 6.97 11.38
C ARG A 301 8.16 5.66 12.16
N GLN A 302 6.94 5.38 12.64
CA GLN A 302 6.65 4.12 13.32
C GLN A 302 6.61 2.92 12.38
N VAL A 303 6.04 3.08 11.18
CA VAL A 303 6.05 2.06 10.14
C VAL A 303 7.50 1.70 9.77
N LYS A 304 8.42 2.67 9.72
CA LYS A 304 9.84 2.38 9.49
C LYS A 304 10.43 1.47 10.56
N THR A 305 10.25 1.82 11.83
CA THR A 305 11.02 1.25 12.95
C THR A 305 10.35 0.06 13.64
N LYS A 306 9.02 -0.11 13.54
CA LYS A 306 8.26 -1.11 14.32
C LYS A 306 7.57 -2.17 13.43
N PRO A 307 8.15 -3.37 13.23
CA PRO A 307 7.53 -4.44 12.45
C PRO A 307 6.17 -4.91 13.00
N MET A 308 6.01 -4.94 14.33
CA MET A 308 4.76 -5.33 14.97
C MET A 308 3.65 -4.33 14.66
N PHE A 309 3.96 -3.03 14.65
CA PHE A 309 3.02 -1.98 14.26
C PHE A 309 2.55 -2.15 12.81
N GLN A 310 3.47 -2.43 11.87
CA GLN A 310 3.13 -2.72 10.47
C GLN A 310 2.17 -3.91 10.32
N THR A 311 2.39 -4.95 11.14
CA THR A 311 1.62 -6.18 11.09
C THR A 311 0.22 -5.94 11.67
N ALA A 312 0.12 -5.27 12.81
CA ALA A 312 -1.13 -4.86 13.41
C ALA A 312 -1.98 -3.99 12.47
N ILE A 313 -1.39 -3.02 11.76
CA ILE A 313 -2.10 -2.22 10.75
C ILE A 313 -2.72 -3.11 9.66
N THR A 314 -1.97 -4.09 9.17
CA THR A 314 -2.46 -4.98 8.11
C THR A 314 -3.61 -5.87 8.60
N ILE A 315 -3.52 -6.34 9.84
CA ILE A 315 -4.58 -7.14 10.48
C ILE A 315 -5.84 -6.30 10.67
N LEU A 316 -5.72 -5.11 11.26
CA LEU A 316 -6.86 -4.21 11.47
C LEU A 316 -7.52 -3.82 10.16
N ASN A 317 -6.73 -3.53 9.12
CA ASN A 317 -7.28 -3.25 7.79
C ASN A 317 -7.99 -4.46 7.18
N PHE A 318 -7.50 -5.68 7.39
CA PHE A 318 -8.14 -6.89 6.88
C PHE A 318 -9.52 -7.13 7.51
N HIS A 319 -9.73 -6.66 8.74
CA HIS A 319 -10.99 -6.74 9.45
C HIS A 319 -11.84 -5.47 9.39
N ASP A 320 -11.49 -4.50 8.54
CA ASP A 320 -12.17 -3.19 8.42
C ASP A 320 -12.24 -2.40 9.75
N LEU A 321 -11.21 -2.57 10.60
CA LEU A 321 -11.09 -1.90 11.91
C LEU A 321 -10.08 -0.76 11.89
N LEU A 322 -9.39 -0.52 10.77
CA LEU A 322 -8.34 0.50 10.69
C LEU A 322 -8.96 1.91 10.65
N SER A 323 -8.76 2.66 11.73
CA SER A 323 -9.10 4.09 11.84
C SER A 323 -8.06 4.86 12.67
N ASP A 324 -8.16 6.19 12.73
CA ASP A 324 -7.21 7.03 13.50
C ASP A 324 -7.22 6.70 15.00
N LYS A 325 -8.40 6.41 15.55
CA LYS A 325 -8.57 5.95 16.93
C LYS A 325 -7.89 4.61 17.17
N THR A 326 -7.87 3.71 16.19
CA THR A 326 -7.19 2.43 16.34
C THR A 326 -5.68 2.55 16.19
N LEU A 327 -5.20 3.40 15.27
CA LEU A 327 -3.78 3.65 15.05
C LEU A 327 -3.11 4.23 16.29
N SER A 328 -3.73 5.24 16.91
CA SER A 328 -3.24 5.83 18.16
C SER A 328 -3.18 4.82 19.31
N LYS A 329 -4.08 3.83 19.34
CA LYS A 329 -4.02 2.75 20.34
C LYS A 329 -2.89 1.76 20.07
N ILE A 330 -2.73 1.29 18.83
CA ILE A 330 -1.71 0.28 18.50
C ILE A 330 -0.29 0.85 18.42
N GLU A 331 -0.12 2.18 18.51
CA GLU A 331 1.18 2.80 18.79
C GLU A 331 1.86 2.21 20.05
N ASN A 332 1.04 1.76 21.01
CA ASN A 332 1.46 0.96 22.15
C ASN A 332 1.98 -0.42 21.69
N GLU A 333 3.26 -0.70 21.96
CA GLU A 333 3.93 -1.92 21.53
C GLU A 333 3.27 -3.21 22.07
N PRO A 334 2.94 -3.32 23.38
CA PRO A 334 2.14 -4.44 23.90
C PRO A 334 0.84 -4.72 23.14
N LEU A 335 0.07 -3.68 22.76
CA LEU A 335 -1.18 -3.89 22.03
C LEU A 335 -0.94 -4.37 20.59
N SER A 336 0.02 -3.76 19.89
CA SER A 336 0.43 -4.23 18.56
C SER A 336 0.86 -5.70 18.57
N LYS A 337 1.61 -6.10 19.60
CA LYS A 337 2.06 -7.48 19.78
C LYS A 337 0.88 -8.41 20.07
N LEU A 338 -0.04 -8.02 20.95
CA LEU A 338 -1.23 -8.80 21.28
C LEU A 338 -2.12 -9.07 20.05
N VAL A 339 -2.38 -8.04 19.23
CA VAL A 339 -3.14 -8.20 17.97
C VAL A 339 -2.44 -9.21 17.04
N THR A 340 -1.11 -9.10 16.93
CA THR A 340 -0.32 -9.98 16.06
C THR A 340 -0.34 -11.42 16.54
N GLU A 341 -0.17 -11.68 17.84
CA GLU A 341 -0.20 -13.03 18.39
C GLU A 341 -1.60 -13.65 18.29
N LEU A 342 -2.65 -12.89 18.59
CA LEU A 342 -4.03 -13.36 18.42
C LEU A 342 -4.30 -13.77 16.95
N GLN A 343 -3.77 -13.02 15.98
CA GLN A 343 -3.89 -13.39 14.58
C GLN A 343 -3.10 -14.66 14.26
N ASN A 344 -1.86 -14.79 14.74
CA ASN A 344 -1.02 -15.97 14.52
C ASN A 344 -1.69 -17.25 15.06
N HIS A 345 -2.42 -17.15 16.16
CA HIS A 345 -3.19 -18.25 16.76
C HIS A 345 -4.60 -18.41 16.18
N SER A 346 -4.96 -17.66 15.12
CA SER A 346 -6.30 -17.67 14.51
C SER A 346 -7.42 -17.45 15.53
N GLN A 347 -7.20 -16.47 16.41
CA GLN A 347 -8.05 -16.09 17.54
C GLN A 347 -8.35 -14.58 17.55
N PHE A 348 -8.01 -13.85 16.50
CA PHE A 348 -8.38 -12.45 16.36
C PHE A 348 -9.77 -12.30 15.71
N SER A 349 -10.58 -11.38 16.23
CA SER A 349 -11.87 -11.00 15.64
C SER A 349 -12.23 -9.55 16.01
N PRO A 350 -13.20 -8.92 15.31
CA PRO A 350 -13.71 -7.59 15.68
C PRO A 350 -14.24 -7.48 17.12
N GLU A 351 -14.86 -8.53 17.64
CA GLU A 351 -15.39 -8.58 19.01
C GLU A 351 -14.24 -8.61 20.02
N ILE A 352 -13.20 -9.42 19.75
CA ILE A 352 -12.00 -9.47 20.58
C ILE A 352 -11.27 -8.13 20.53
N TRP A 353 -11.14 -7.51 19.35
CA TRP A 353 -10.58 -6.17 19.24
C TRP A 353 -11.29 -5.18 20.16
N LYS A 354 -12.64 -5.16 20.14
CA LYS A 354 -13.43 -4.30 21.02
C LYS A 354 -13.15 -4.55 22.51
N ALA A 355 -12.95 -5.80 22.90
CA ALA A 355 -12.65 -6.17 24.27
C ALA A 355 -11.21 -5.77 24.70
N ILE A 356 -10.21 -5.99 23.85
CA ILE A 356 -8.80 -5.71 24.20
C ILE A 356 -8.44 -4.23 24.10
N GLN A 357 -9.03 -3.47 23.18
CA GLN A 357 -8.59 -2.09 22.90
C GLN A 357 -8.85 -1.09 24.03
N SER A 358 -9.60 -1.50 25.07
CA SER A 358 -9.98 -0.68 26.21
C SER A 358 -9.51 -1.29 27.53
N HIS A 359 -8.79 -2.41 27.49
CA HIS A 359 -8.38 -3.11 28.70
C HIS A 359 -7.20 -2.36 29.38
N PRO A 360 -7.27 -2.07 30.69
CA PRO A 360 -6.28 -1.21 31.36
C PRO A 360 -4.90 -1.87 31.53
N LYS A 361 -4.83 -3.21 31.48
CA LYS A 361 -3.62 -4.01 31.74
C LYS A 361 -3.24 -4.87 30.53
N ILE A 362 -2.97 -4.22 29.39
CA ILE A 362 -2.59 -4.91 28.14
C ILE A 362 -1.33 -5.78 28.28
N PRO A 363 -0.24 -5.33 28.94
CA PRO A 363 0.95 -6.16 29.11
C PRO A 363 0.66 -7.47 29.87
N GLU A 364 -0.14 -7.40 30.93
CA GLU A 364 -0.55 -8.55 31.72
C GLU A 364 -1.47 -9.47 30.93
N LEU A 365 -2.42 -8.92 30.17
CA LEU A 365 -3.30 -9.70 29.30
C LEU A 365 -2.49 -10.47 28.24
N LEU A 366 -1.53 -9.80 27.60
CA LEU A 366 -0.63 -10.44 26.63
C LEU A 366 0.18 -11.58 27.27
N ARG A 367 0.76 -11.34 28.45
CA ARG A 367 1.52 -12.35 29.19
C ARG A 367 0.64 -13.54 29.60
N ALA A 368 -0.58 -13.26 30.05
CA ALA A 368 -1.57 -14.27 30.41
C ALA A 368 -1.96 -15.14 29.20
N MET A 369 -2.32 -14.54 28.07
CA MET A 369 -2.64 -15.30 26.85
C MET A 369 -1.46 -16.13 26.35
N LYS A 370 -0.25 -15.56 26.38
CA LYS A 370 0.96 -16.29 26.02
C LYS A 370 1.16 -17.56 26.85
N ALA A 371 0.92 -17.49 28.16
CA ALA A 371 0.98 -18.67 29.01
C ALA A 371 -0.03 -19.76 28.59
N THR A 372 -1.24 -19.39 28.15
CA THR A 372 -2.19 -20.39 27.62
C THR A 372 -1.71 -21.04 26.32
N TRP A 373 -1.10 -20.26 25.42
CA TRP A 373 -0.54 -20.81 24.18
C TRP A 373 0.69 -21.69 24.42
N ASP A 374 1.58 -21.28 25.33
CA ASP A 374 2.76 -22.07 25.72
C ASP A 374 2.36 -23.42 26.35
N ALA A 375 1.22 -23.47 27.04
CA ALA A 375 0.62 -24.70 27.57
C ALA A 375 -0.13 -25.55 26.52
N GLY A 376 -0.22 -25.09 25.27
CA GLY A 376 -0.99 -25.75 24.21
C GLY A 376 -2.51 -25.61 24.36
N ILE A 377 -2.99 -24.69 25.22
CA ILE A 377 -4.41 -24.47 25.47
C ILE A 377 -4.95 -23.42 24.51
N ARG A 378 -5.80 -23.85 23.57
CA ARG A 378 -6.53 -22.94 22.68
C ARG A 378 -7.84 -22.49 23.33
N LEU A 379 -7.88 -21.24 23.80
CA LEU A 379 -9.11 -20.63 24.30
C LEU A 379 -10.16 -20.42 23.19
N SER A 380 -11.44 -20.61 23.50
CA SER A 380 -12.54 -20.21 22.61
C SER A 380 -12.68 -18.68 22.59
N PHE A 381 -13.32 -18.14 21.54
CA PHE A 381 -13.60 -16.70 21.43
C PHE A 381 -14.32 -16.16 22.67
N THR A 382 -15.33 -16.87 23.19
CA THR A 382 -16.04 -16.49 24.42
C THR A 382 -15.14 -16.43 25.65
N LYS A 383 -14.22 -17.41 25.80
CA LYS A 383 -13.27 -17.41 26.92
C LYS A 383 -12.27 -16.25 26.81
N ILE A 384 -11.84 -15.91 25.60
CA ILE A 384 -10.98 -14.74 25.37
C ILE A 384 -11.70 -13.46 25.75
N ILE A 385 -12.93 -13.26 25.28
CA ILE A 385 -13.73 -12.07 25.62
C ILE A 385 -13.94 -11.98 27.13
N ASN A 386 -14.31 -13.09 27.79
CA ASN A 386 -14.46 -13.13 29.24
C ASN A 386 -13.16 -12.76 29.96
N LEU A 387 -12.00 -13.26 29.49
CA LEU A 387 -10.69 -12.91 30.04
C LEU A 387 -10.39 -11.42 29.90
N CYS A 388 -10.74 -10.81 28.76
CA CYS A 388 -10.55 -9.38 28.53
C CYS A 388 -11.46 -8.51 29.42
N SER A 389 -12.51 -9.08 30.02
CA SER A 389 -13.37 -8.40 30.98
C SER A 389 -12.89 -8.56 32.43
N GLN A 390 -11.88 -9.40 32.69
CA GLN A 390 -11.39 -9.64 34.05
C GLN A 390 -10.44 -8.54 34.51
N PRO A 391 -10.55 -8.05 35.76
CA PRO A 391 -9.66 -7.02 36.30
C PRO A 391 -8.22 -7.51 36.51
N ASN A 392 -8.04 -8.83 36.66
CA ASN A 392 -6.74 -9.48 36.76
C ASN A 392 -6.64 -10.67 35.79
N PRO A 393 -6.14 -10.44 34.55
CA PRO A 393 -5.99 -11.50 33.56
C PRO A 393 -5.06 -12.64 33.99
N ILE A 394 -4.06 -12.33 34.83
CA ILE A 394 -3.11 -13.33 35.33
C ILE A 394 -3.84 -14.34 36.20
N ASP A 395 -4.63 -13.89 37.16
CA ASP A 395 -5.39 -14.78 38.05
C ASP A 395 -6.37 -15.66 37.26
N ALA A 396 -7.09 -15.07 36.31
CA ALA A 396 -8.05 -15.80 35.48
C ALA A 396 -7.38 -16.88 34.61
N VAL A 397 -6.23 -16.59 33.99
CA VAL A 397 -5.46 -17.61 33.25
C VAL A 397 -4.85 -18.64 34.20
N SER A 398 -4.38 -18.22 35.37
CA SER A 398 -3.83 -19.14 36.36
C SER A 398 -4.86 -20.17 36.80
N GLN A 399 -6.11 -19.75 37.03
CA GLN A 399 -7.21 -20.67 37.29
C GLN A 399 -7.42 -21.66 36.14
N ILE A 400 -7.41 -21.19 34.88
CA ILE A 400 -7.56 -22.06 33.71
C ILE A 400 -6.43 -23.11 33.65
N LEU A 401 -5.18 -22.68 33.81
CA LEU A 401 -4.01 -23.56 33.73
C LEU A 401 -3.95 -24.54 34.91
N LEU A 402 -4.31 -24.11 36.12
CA LEU A 402 -4.37 -24.97 37.30
C LEU A 402 -5.47 -26.02 37.14
N THR A 403 -6.66 -25.63 36.71
CA THR A 403 -7.77 -26.56 36.46
C THR A 403 -7.42 -27.56 35.35
N ASP A 404 -6.76 -27.13 34.27
CA ASP A 404 -6.27 -28.04 33.23
C ASP A 404 -5.22 -29.03 33.79
N SER A 405 -4.23 -28.53 34.53
CA SER A 405 -3.19 -29.35 35.17
C SER A 405 -3.80 -30.40 36.11
N LEU A 406 -4.71 -29.97 36.98
CA LEU A 406 -5.40 -30.83 37.93
C LEU A 406 -6.26 -31.87 37.22
N ASN A 407 -6.91 -31.52 36.10
CA ASN A 407 -7.73 -32.46 35.34
C ASN A 407 -6.86 -33.56 34.75
N LYS A 408 -5.74 -33.18 34.11
CA LYS A 408 -4.75 -34.13 33.58
C LYS A 408 -4.18 -35.04 34.68
N ILE A 409 -3.89 -34.48 35.85
CA ILE A 409 -3.45 -35.25 37.02
C ILE A 409 -4.54 -36.23 37.47
N ALA A 410 -5.79 -35.78 37.60
CA ALA A 410 -6.90 -36.61 38.05
C ALA A 410 -7.18 -37.77 37.08
N THR A 411 -7.22 -37.49 35.77
CA THR A 411 -7.43 -38.50 34.73
C THR A 411 -6.32 -39.54 34.73
N THR A 412 -5.06 -39.11 34.79
CA THR A 412 -3.90 -40.02 34.80
C THR A 412 -3.79 -40.78 36.13
N ALA A 413 -4.11 -40.14 37.26
CA ALA A 413 -4.16 -40.82 38.56
C ALA A 413 -5.25 -41.90 38.58
N LYS A 414 -6.41 -41.65 37.95
CA LYS A 414 -7.50 -42.61 37.83
C LYS A 414 -7.10 -43.82 36.99
N SER A 415 -6.45 -43.63 35.83
CA SER A 415 -5.97 -44.75 35.00
C SER A 415 -4.93 -45.59 35.74
N LEU A 416 -4.11 -44.97 36.59
CA LEU A 416 -3.10 -45.61 37.43
C LEU A 416 -3.64 -46.16 38.77
N LYS A 417 -4.97 -46.18 39.00
CA LYS A 417 -5.62 -46.64 40.25
C LYS A 417 -5.11 -45.94 41.52
N ARG A 418 -4.89 -44.62 41.44
CA ARG A 418 -4.42 -43.77 42.54
C ARG A 418 -5.54 -42.90 43.10
N ASP A 419 -6.54 -43.52 43.70
CA ASP A 419 -7.77 -42.86 44.11
C ASP A 419 -7.55 -41.66 45.05
N ALA A 420 -6.59 -41.76 45.97
CA ALA A 420 -6.25 -40.65 46.86
C ALA A 420 -5.66 -39.44 46.09
N GLN A 421 -4.82 -39.66 45.08
CA GLN A 421 -4.26 -38.58 44.25
C GLN A 421 -5.36 -37.95 43.38
N CYS A 422 -6.23 -38.78 42.81
CA CYS A 422 -7.40 -38.35 42.06
C CYS A 422 -8.38 -37.51 42.92
N THR A 423 -8.64 -37.93 44.16
CA THR A 423 -9.53 -37.22 45.10
C THR A 423 -8.95 -35.86 45.49
N ILE A 424 -7.65 -35.80 45.79
CA ILE A 424 -6.98 -34.53 46.11
C ILE A 424 -7.03 -33.58 44.91
N ALA A 425 -6.80 -34.08 43.69
CA ALA A 425 -6.84 -33.25 42.50
C ALA A 425 -8.21 -32.60 42.29
N HIS A 426 -9.31 -33.36 42.41
CA HIS A 426 -10.67 -32.81 42.31
C HIS A 426 -10.98 -31.78 43.40
N HIS A 427 -10.54 -32.00 44.64
CA HIS A 427 -10.75 -31.05 45.72
C HIS A 427 -9.99 -29.73 45.47
N LEU A 428 -8.75 -29.81 44.99
CA LEU A 428 -8.01 -28.60 44.62
C LEU A 428 -8.67 -27.84 43.46
N MET A 429 -9.29 -28.52 42.49
CA MET A 429 -10.02 -27.82 41.41
C MET A 429 -11.11 -26.93 41.98
N THR A 430 -11.95 -27.45 42.88
CA THR A 430 -13.04 -26.68 43.50
C THR A 430 -12.52 -25.48 44.29
N ARG A 431 -11.32 -25.60 44.88
CA ARG A 431 -10.69 -24.51 45.61
C ARG A 431 -10.18 -23.42 44.66
N VAL A 432 -9.48 -23.81 43.59
CA VAL A 432 -8.86 -22.89 42.60
C VAL A 432 -9.88 -21.93 41.99
N GLU A 433 -11.11 -22.37 41.73
CA GLU A 433 -12.18 -21.53 41.16
C GLU A 433 -12.47 -20.27 42.00
N SER A 434 -12.20 -20.30 43.30
CA SER A 434 -12.45 -19.20 44.24
C SER A 434 -11.21 -18.39 44.62
N GLU A 435 -10.02 -18.78 44.15
CA GLU A 435 -8.75 -18.20 44.58
C GLU A 435 -8.26 -17.06 43.69
N SER A 436 -7.48 -16.16 44.29
CA SER A 436 -6.81 -15.05 43.60
C SER A 436 -5.43 -14.77 44.21
N GLY A 437 -4.57 -14.08 43.46
CA GLY A 437 -3.26 -13.62 43.91
C GLY A 437 -2.36 -14.72 44.50
N SER A 438 -1.83 -14.49 45.71
CA SER A 438 -0.87 -15.39 46.38
C SER A 438 -1.44 -16.79 46.69
N ARG A 439 -2.77 -16.93 46.76
CA ARG A 439 -3.41 -18.24 46.96
C ARG A 439 -3.26 -19.12 45.72
N LEU A 440 -3.36 -18.54 44.52
CA LEU A 440 -3.12 -19.27 43.26
C LEU A 440 -1.67 -19.73 43.13
N LEU A 441 -0.71 -18.91 43.57
CA LEU A 441 0.69 -19.32 43.63
C LEU A 441 0.89 -20.51 44.57
N ARG A 442 0.24 -20.52 45.75
CA ARG A 442 0.26 -21.68 46.65
C ARG A 442 -0.36 -22.91 45.98
N SER A 443 -1.48 -22.74 45.27
CA SER A 443 -2.14 -23.83 44.55
C SER A 443 -1.30 -24.38 43.38
N LEU A 444 -0.45 -23.56 42.74
CA LEU A 444 0.57 -24.05 41.81
C LEU A 444 1.55 -25.00 42.50
N HIS A 445 2.12 -24.60 43.64
CA HIS A 445 3.04 -25.46 44.38
C HIS A 445 2.38 -26.75 44.87
N ASP A 446 1.14 -26.65 45.36
CA ASP A 446 0.36 -27.80 45.82
C ASP A 446 0.08 -28.77 44.66
N THR A 447 -0.34 -28.25 43.50
CA THR A 447 -0.59 -29.03 42.28
C THR A 447 0.67 -29.72 41.79
N ALA A 448 1.79 -28.99 41.68
CA ALA A 448 3.08 -29.55 41.28
C ALA A 448 3.54 -30.67 42.22
N ARG A 449 3.28 -30.53 43.53
CA ARG A 449 3.59 -31.56 44.51
C ARG A 449 2.74 -32.81 44.36
N ILE A 450 1.44 -32.66 44.12
CA ILE A 450 0.57 -33.82 43.88
C ILE A 450 0.99 -34.54 42.61
N ALA A 451 1.28 -33.80 41.54
CA ALA A 451 1.67 -34.35 40.25
C ALA A 451 2.97 -35.17 40.33
N SER A 452 3.96 -34.66 41.05
CA SER A 452 5.30 -35.26 41.22
C SER A 452 5.37 -36.39 42.26
N ARG A 453 4.23 -36.98 42.65
CA ARG A 453 4.25 -38.08 43.62
C ARG A 453 4.94 -39.33 43.03
N PRO A 454 6.01 -39.86 43.66
CA PRO A 454 6.73 -41.03 43.17
C PRO A 454 5.83 -42.27 43.03
N ILE A 455 6.19 -43.13 42.09
CA ILE A 455 5.40 -44.30 41.70
C ILE A 455 5.70 -45.52 42.57
N GLY A 456 6.97 -45.76 42.88
CA GLY A 456 7.41 -46.91 43.67
C GLY A 456 7.59 -46.62 45.16
N LEU A 457 7.36 -47.63 46.00
CA LEU A 457 7.62 -47.58 47.46
C LEU A 457 9.07 -47.23 47.80
N PHE A 458 10.02 -47.48 46.89
CA PHE A 458 11.46 -47.22 47.07
C PHE A 458 11.99 -46.01 46.29
N GLN A 459 11.13 -45.28 45.58
CA GLN A 459 11.53 -44.10 44.82
C GLN A 459 11.35 -42.84 45.68
N SER A 460 12.46 -42.27 46.16
CA SER A 460 12.42 -41.00 46.87
C SER A 460 12.21 -39.83 45.91
N ARG A 461 11.51 -38.79 46.37
CA ARG A 461 11.34 -37.53 45.63
C ARG A 461 12.67 -36.86 45.27
N SER A 462 13.67 -36.99 46.14
CA SER A 462 15.03 -36.47 45.91
C SER A 462 15.75 -37.10 44.72
N ARG A 463 15.26 -38.25 44.21
CA ARG A 463 15.81 -38.94 43.04
C ARG A 463 15.11 -38.56 41.72
N LEU A 464 14.05 -37.76 41.78
CA LEU A 464 13.37 -37.27 40.57
C LEU A 464 14.27 -36.26 39.84
N LYS A 465 14.32 -36.37 38.51
CA LYS A 465 15.04 -35.44 37.63
C LYS A 465 14.01 -34.78 36.70
N LEU A 466 13.89 -33.45 36.80
CA LEU A 466 13.07 -32.64 35.89
C LEU A 466 13.45 -32.90 34.43
N GLY A 467 12.45 -33.00 33.55
CA GLY A 467 12.66 -33.26 32.12
C GLY A 467 13.17 -34.65 31.77
N SER A 468 13.18 -35.60 32.72
CA SER A 468 13.51 -37.01 32.44
C SER A 468 12.27 -37.89 32.35
N ASP A 469 12.39 -38.99 31.61
CA ASP A 469 11.35 -40.03 31.51
C ASP A 469 11.00 -40.66 32.87
N ASN A 470 11.85 -40.45 33.90
CA ASN A 470 11.63 -40.92 35.26
C ASN A 470 10.64 -40.06 36.07
N MET A 471 10.11 -38.98 35.50
CA MET A 471 9.05 -38.20 36.12
C MET A 471 7.73 -38.99 36.15
N PRO A 472 6.91 -38.89 37.21
CA PRO A 472 5.63 -39.58 37.25
C PRO A 472 4.72 -39.15 36.10
N GLU A 473 3.99 -40.10 35.49
CA GLU A 473 3.06 -39.81 34.38
C GLU A 473 2.08 -38.66 34.68
N PRO A 474 1.48 -38.53 35.89
CA PRO A 474 0.62 -37.38 36.19
C PRO A 474 1.34 -36.03 36.11
N PHE A 475 2.65 -35.98 36.41
CA PHE A 475 3.46 -34.79 36.22
C PHE A 475 3.72 -34.53 34.74
N GLN A 476 4.19 -35.54 34.00
CA GLN A 476 4.46 -35.41 32.55
C GLN A 476 3.22 -34.93 31.79
N ALA A 477 2.04 -35.45 32.12
CA ALA A 477 0.79 -35.02 31.50
C ALA A 477 0.48 -33.53 31.78
N ALA A 478 0.68 -33.06 33.01
CA ALA A 478 0.37 -31.69 33.43
C ALA A 478 1.52 -30.69 33.21
N GLU A 479 2.72 -31.17 32.87
CA GLU A 479 3.96 -30.39 32.79
C GLU A 479 3.83 -29.13 31.90
N PRO A 480 3.21 -29.17 30.70
CA PRO A 480 3.08 -27.97 29.87
C PRO A 480 2.36 -26.82 30.59
N SER A 481 1.27 -27.13 31.30
CA SER A 481 0.44 -26.15 32.00
C SER A 481 1.10 -25.67 33.29
N LEU A 482 1.79 -26.57 34.01
CA LEU A 482 2.57 -26.23 35.20
C LEU A 482 3.79 -25.35 34.87
N GLU A 483 4.47 -25.62 33.76
CA GLU A 483 5.62 -24.83 33.31
C GLU A 483 5.18 -23.44 32.81
N ALA A 484 4.03 -23.36 32.13
CA ALA A 484 3.43 -22.08 31.76
C ALA A 484 3.07 -21.24 33.01
N LEU A 485 2.47 -21.85 34.03
CA LEU A 485 2.19 -21.20 35.31
C LEU A 485 3.46 -20.75 36.04
N ARG A 486 4.49 -21.59 36.06
CA ARG A 486 5.78 -21.28 36.67
C ARG A 486 6.39 -20.02 36.07
N LYS A 487 6.42 -19.94 34.73
CA LYS A 487 6.89 -18.76 33.99
C LYS A 487 5.98 -17.55 34.20
N LEU A 488 4.67 -17.75 34.29
CA LEU A 488 3.70 -16.66 34.50
C LEU A 488 3.91 -15.95 35.86
N TYR A 489 4.27 -16.71 36.89
CA TYR A 489 4.57 -16.21 38.24
C TYR A 489 6.06 -15.94 38.49
N ASP A 490 6.92 -16.06 37.47
CA ASP A 490 8.37 -15.87 37.58
C ASP A 490 9.02 -16.73 38.71
N VAL A 491 8.54 -17.96 38.91
CA VAL A 491 9.07 -18.87 39.93
C VAL A 491 10.43 -19.41 39.48
N SER A 492 11.47 -19.11 40.25
CA SER A 492 12.86 -19.48 39.94
C SER A 492 13.07 -20.99 39.91
N ASP A 493 14.01 -21.45 39.07
CA ASP A 493 14.35 -22.88 38.95
C ASP A 493 14.69 -23.55 40.29
N PRO A 494 15.44 -22.90 41.23
CA PRO A 494 15.72 -23.50 42.53
C PRO A 494 14.45 -23.75 43.36
N VAL A 495 13.53 -22.78 43.40
CA VAL A 495 12.27 -22.89 44.16
C VAL A 495 11.35 -23.92 43.52
N TRP A 496 11.30 -23.97 42.19
CA TRP A 496 10.53 -24.95 41.45
C TRP A 496 11.04 -26.38 41.66
N LYS A 497 12.36 -26.56 41.59
CA LYS A 497 13.01 -27.84 41.85
C LYS A 497 12.76 -28.32 43.28
N ASP A 498 12.85 -27.43 44.27
CA ASP A 498 12.56 -27.77 45.67
C ASP A 498 11.08 -28.11 45.89
N THR A 499 10.16 -27.42 45.21
CA THR A 499 8.73 -27.75 45.25
C THR A 499 8.48 -29.21 44.86
N ILE A 500 9.10 -29.65 43.77
CA ILE A 500 8.90 -30.96 43.14
C ILE A 500 9.67 -32.06 43.88
N THR A 501 10.96 -31.83 44.15
CA THR A 501 11.90 -32.86 44.65
C THR A 501 12.19 -32.75 46.14
N GLY A 502 11.91 -31.60 46.74
CA GLY A 502 12.19 -31.30 48.13
C GLY A 502 11.48 -32.25 49.08
N THR A 503 12.21 -32.64 50.11
CA THR A 503 11.71 -33.38 51.27
C THR A 503 12.02 -32.56 52.51
N PRO A 504 11.02 -32.27 53.38
CA PRO A 504 11.28 -31.51 54.60
C PRO A 504 12.28 -32.27 55.47
N GLN A 505 13.34 -31.59 55.92
CA GLN A 505 14.28 -32.16 56.89
C GLN A 505 13.57 -32.36 58.24
N LYS A 506 13.97 -33.41 59.00
CA LYS A 506 13.42 -33.66 60.34
C LYS A 506 13.58 -32.40 61.21
N GLY A 507 12.48 -31.83 61.67
CA GLY A 507 12.45 -30.64 62.54
C GLY A 507 12.26 -29.31 61.82
N GLN A 508 12.22 -29.27 60.48
CA GLN A 508 11.88 -28.06 59.72
C GLN A 508 10.47 -28.15 59.14
N ALA A 509 9.69 -27.07 59.32
CA ALA A 509 8.41 -26.92 58.64
C ALA A 509 8.66 -26.82 57.12
N SER A 510 7.97 -27.65 56.34
CA SER A 510 8.01 -27.56 54.88
C SER A 510 7.45 -26.21 54.44
N GLN A 511 8.17 -25.49 53.57
CA GLN A 511 7.69 -24.22 52.99
C GLN A 511 6.41 -24.38 52.15
N PHE A 512 6.09 -25.60 51.73
CA PHE A 512 4.89 -25.94 50.95
C PHE A 512 4.07 -27.04 51.61
N THR A 513 2.78 -27.14 51.31
CA THR A 513 1.91 -28.21 51.80
C THR A 513 2.44 -29.57 51.34
N THR A 514 2.49 -30.57 52.21
CA THR A 514 2.94 -31.92 51.82
C THR A 514 1.75 -32.77 51.36
N TYR A 515 2.02 -33.80 50.55
CA TYR A 515 0.97 -34.71 50.10
C TYR A 515 0.20 -35.37 51.26
N ASN A 516 0.90 -35.75 52.33
CA ASN A 516 0.26 -36.35 53.50
C ASN A 516 -0.65 -35.35 54.21
N VAL A 517 -0.21 -34.09 54.36
CA VAL A 517 -1.04 -33.01 54.91
C VAL A 517 -2.31 -32.81 54.08
N MET A 518 -2.20 -32.77 52.74
CA MET A 518 -3.38 -32.67 51.86
C MET A 518 -4.31 -33.89 51.99
N LYS A 519 -3.74 -35.09 52.09
CA LYS A 519 -4.52 -36.33 52.25
C LYS A 519 -5.24 -36.39 53.59
N ASP A 520 -4.61 -35.92 54.67
CA ASP A 520 -5.17 -35.97 56.01
C ASP A 520 -6.23 -34.87 56.21
N ALA A 521 -6.06 -33.70 55.59
CA ALA A 521 -7.10 -32.66 55.53
C ALA A 521 -8.42 -33.17 54.91
N LEU A 522 -8.33 -33.94 53.82
CA LEU A 522 -9.51 -34.53 53.17
C LEU A 522 -10.22 -35.59 54.02
N LYS A 523 -9.46 -36.35 54.83
CA LYS A 523 -10.06 -37.32 55.76
C LYS A 523 -10.81 -36.61 56.88
N THR A 524 -10.27 -35.49 57.37
CA THR A 524 -10.90 -34.70 58.44
C THR A 524 -12.15 -33.97 57.96
N GLU A 525 -12.17 -33.46 56.72
CA GLU A 525 -13.36 -32.88 56.10
C GLU A 525 -14.48 -33.92 55.88
N LYS A 526 -14.14 -35.12 55.39
CA LYS A 526 -15.13 -36.21 55.24
C LYS A 526 -15.71 -36.69 56.57
N SER A 527 -14.96 -36.61 57.67
CA SER A 527 -15.47 -36.95 59.01
C SER A 527 -16.29 -35.83 59.67
N ARG A 528 -16.37 -34.64 59.06
CA ARG A 528 -17.03 -33.44 59.60
C ARG A 528 -18.19 -32.94 58.75
N SER A 529 -18.84 -33.79 57.95
CA SER A 529 -20.01 -33.39 57.15
C SER A 529 -21.22 -32.85 57.94
N ASP A 530 -21.14 -32.76 59.28
CA ASP A 530 -22.11 -32.06 60.14
C ASP A 530 -21.53 -30.82 60.88
N ALA A 531 -20.33 -30.32 60.55
CA ALA A 531 -19.79 -29.11 61.19
C ALA A 531 -18.99 -28.20 60.22
N LYS A 532 -19.28 -26.89 60.30
CA LYS A 532 -18.73 -25.79 59.50
C LYS A 532 -17.25 -25.94 59.11
N THR A 533 -17.00 -25.64 57.83
CA THR A 533 -15.74 -25.63 57.08
C THR A 533 -14.59 -24.98 57.85
N ILE A 534 -13.46 -25.69 57.97
CA ILE A 534 -12.19 -25.14 58.48
C ILE A 534 -11.41 -24.52 57.32
N ASP A 535 -10.95 -23.30 57.52
CA ASP A 535 -10.11 -22.57 56.59
C ASP A 535 -8.64 -23.04 56.69
N LEU A 536 -8.15 -23.71 55.64
CA LEU A 536 -6.76 -24.15 55.48
C LEU A 536 -5.78 -22.96 55.30
N SER A 537 -6.26 -21.71 55.31
CA SER A 537 -5.42 -20.51 55.17
C SER A 537 -4.49 -20.24 56.35
N GLN A 538 -4.81 -20.71 57.57
CA GLN A 538 -4.11 -20.30 58.79
C GLN A 538 -2.80 -21.05 59.08
N GLN A 539 -2.58 -22.27 58.60
CA GLN A 539 -1.38 -23.03 59.00
C GLN A 539 -0.07 -22.60 58.32
N GLY A 540 -0.11 -21.65 57.38
CA GLY A 540 1.09 -21.05 56.79
C GLY A 540 1.46 -19.67 57.33
N ALA A 541 0.62 -19.05 58.16
CA ALA A 541 0.79 -17.64 58.57
C ALA A 541 1.21 -17.45 60.04
N GLU A 542 1.07 -18.45 60.91
CA GLU A 542 1.35 -18.28 62.35
C GLU A 542 2.83 -18.38 62.76
N MET A 543 3.78 -18.56 61.84
CA MET A 543 5.20 -18.76 62.21
C MET A 543 6.19 -17.87 61.42
N ALA A 544 5.73 -16.74 60.87
CA ALA A 544 6.63 -15.68 60.37
C ALA A 544 6.88 -14.57 61.41
N GLY A 545 6.44 -14.77 62.66
CA GLY A 545 6.67 -13.88 63.79
C GLY A 545 7.28 -14.64 64.96
N ARG A 546 8.52 -15.12 64.81
CA ARG A 546 9.51 -15.34 65.88
C ARG A 546 10.89 -15.57 65.29
#